data_AF-A0A385TXF0-F1
#
_entry.id   AF-A0A385TXF0-F1
#
_cell.length_a   1.000
_cell.length_b   1.000
_cell.length_c   1.000
_cell.angle_alpha   90.00
_cell.angle_beta   90.00
_cell.angle_gamma   90.00
#
_symmetry.space_group_name_H-M   'P 1'
#
loop_
_entity.id
_entity.type
_entity.pdbx_description
1 polymer ?
#
loop_
_entity_poly.entity_id
_entity_poly.type
_entity_poly.pdbx_seq_one_letter_code
_entity_poly.pdbx_strand_id
1 'polypeptide(L)' 'MRDVFAQRDKQRRSIRKELNALYREFMEASSANDLKSMISLDKSIRSLKGTLLRIDPVEEPELCNRLPKNEQRSRLGNVI' A
#
# COMPACT_ATOMS: atom_id res chain seq x y z
N MET A 1 -2.60 25.48 -15.30
CA MET A 1 -1.61 24.63 -14.61
C MET A 1 -2.06 24.06 -13.26
N ARG A 2 -2.83 24.77 -12.42
CA ARG A 2 -3.35 24.25 -11.12
C ARG A 2 -4.19 22.96 -11.24
N ASP A 3 -4.95 22.83 -12.33
CA ASP A 3 -5.91 21.74 -12.51
C ASP A 3 -5.24 20.36 -12.68
N VAL A 4 -4.09 20.30 -13.36
CA VAL A 4 -3.38 19.04 -13.64
C VAL A 4 -2.85 18.40 -12.36
N PHE A 5 -2.28 19.19 -11.44
CA PHE A 5 -1.79 18.68 -10.15
C PHE A 5 -2.94 18.25 -9.23
N ALA A 6 -4.04 19.01 -9.22
CA ALA A 6 -5.24 18.64 -8.45
C ALA A 6 -5.89 17.34 -8.97
N GLN A 7 -5.92 17.15 -10.29
CA GLN A 7 -6.41 15.92 -10.93
C GLN A 7 -5.52 14.71 -10.62
N ARG A 8 -4.19 14.87 -10.72
CA ARG A 8 -3.24 13.81 -10.33
C ARG A 8 -3.38 13.42 -8.86
N ASP A 9 -3.51 14.40 -7.97
CA ASP A 9 -3.75 14.14 -6.55
C ASP A 9 -5.08 13.42 -6.29
N LYS A 10 -6.16 13.81 -6.99
CA LYS A 10 -7.45 13.12 -6.92
C LYS A 10 -7.32 11.67 -7.40
N GLN A 11 -6.61 11.43 -8.50
CA GLN A 11 -6.36 10.08 -9.02
C GLN A 11 -5.55 9.23 -8.03
N ARG A 12 -4.46 9.78 -7.49
CA ARG A 12 -3.64 9.14 -6.44
C ARG A 12 -4.47 8.74 -5.23
N ARG A 13 -5.30 9.66 -4.70
CA ARG A 13 -6.21 9.37 -3.58
C ARG A 13 -7.23 8.28 -3.92
N SER A 14 -7.76 8.28 -5.14
CA SER A 14 -8.68 7.24 -5.60
C SER A 14 -8.01 5.86 -5.62
N ILE A 15 -6.83 5.77 -6.23
CA ILE A 15 -6.07 4.51 -6.35
C ILE A 15 -5.67 3.99 -4.96
N ARG A 16 -5.21 4.85 -4.05
CA ARG A 16 -4.90 4.44 -2.67
C ARG A 16 -6.11 3.89 -1.92
N LYS A 17 -7.29 4.49 -2.10
CA LYS A 17 -8.53 3.97 -1.50
C LYS A 17 -8.88 2.58 -2.03
N GLU A 18 -8.73 2.38 -3.34
CA GLU A 18 -9.00 1.10 -4.00
C GLU A 18 -7.99 0.03 -3.55
N LEU A 19 -6.70 0.36 -3.51
CA LEU A 19 -5.67 -0.53 -2.98
C LEU A 19 -5.96 -0.95 -1.54
N ASN A 20 -6.36 -0.01 -0.67
CA ASN A 20 -6.73 -0.34 0.72
C ASN A 20 -7.95 -1.26 0.81
N ALA A 21 -8.91 -1.15 -0.10
CA ALA A 21 -10.05 -2.08 -0.17
C ALA A 21 -9.58 -3.48 -0.57
N LEU A 22 -8.81 -3.59 -1.66
CA LEU A 22 -8.27 -4.86 -2.14
C LEU A 22 -7.35 -5.54 -1.12
N TYR A 23 -6.58 -4.77 -0.35
CA TYR A 23 -5.75 -5.33 0.72
C TYR A 23 -6.58 -5.94 1.85
N ARG A 24 -7.70 -5.32 2.22
CA ARG A 24 -8.61 -5.91 3.22
C ARG A 24 -9.22 -7.21 2.70
N GLU A 25 -9.73 -7.19 1.47
CA GLU A 25 -10.26 -8.40 0.82
C GLU A 25 -9.20 -9.50 0.71
N PHE A 26 -7.94 -9.14 0.42
CA PHE A 26 -6.84 -10.09 0.36
C PHE A 26 -6.55 -10.72 1.73
N MET A 27 -6.57 -9.91 2.81
CA MET A 27 -6.39 -10.40 4.18
C MET A 27 -7.54 -11.30 4.62
N GLU A 28 -8.78 -10.99 4.23
CA GLU A 28 -9.96 -11.82 4.46
C GLU A 28 -9.86 -13.15 3.70
N ALA A 29 -9.51 -13.11 2.41
CA ALA A 29 -9.28 -14.30 1.58
C ALA A 29 -8.15 -15.17 2.12
N SER A 30 -7.06 -14.55 2.60
CA SER A 30 -5.93 -15.22 3.25
C SER A 30 -6.38 -15.93 4.54
N SER A 31 -7.20 -15.25 5.35
CA SER A 31 -7.76 -15.84 6.58
C SER A 31 -8.71 -17.00 6.29
N ALA A 32 -9.43 -16.95 5.17
CA ALA A 32 -10.32 -18.00 4.69
C ALA A 32 -9.60 -19.14 3.92
N ASN A 33 -8.28 -19.05 3.70
CA ASN A 33 -7.50 -19.93 2.83
C ASN A 33 -8.05 -20.03 1.39
N ASP A 34 -8.70 -18.98 0.88
CA ASP A 34 -9.20 -18.94 -0.49
C ASP A 34 -8.09 -18.51 -1.47
N LEU A 35 -7.31 -19.50 -1.90
CA LEU A 35 -6.18 -19.30 -2.79
C LEU A 35 -6.57 -18.68 -4.15
N LYS A 36 -7.78 -19.00 -4.66
CA LYS A 36 -8.24 -18.49 -5.96
C LYS A 36 -8.49 -16.98 -5.87
N SER A 37 -9.17 -16.55 -4.81
CA SER A 37 -9.42 -15.13 -4.55
C SER A 37 -8.12 -14.38 -4.29
N MET A 38 -7.19 -14.94 -3.51
CA MET A 38 -5.87 -14.34 -3.28
C MET A 38 -5.10 -14.08 -4.58
N ILE A 39 -5.06 -15.05 -5.50
CA ILE A 39 -4.37 -14.90 -6.80
C ILE A 39 -5.02 -13.80 -7.64
N SER A 40 -6.35 -13.74 -7.66
CA SER A 40 -7.09 -12.70 -8.39
C SER A 40 -6.82 -11.31 -7.81
N LEU A 41 -6.88 -11.18 -6.48
CA LEU A 41 -6.66 -9.93 -5.76
C LEU A 41 -5.20 -9.45 -5.90
N ASP A 42 -4.21 -10.34 -5.84
CA ASP A 42 -2.79 -9.99 -6.05
C ASP A 42 -2.56 -9.38 -7.44
N LYS A 43 -3.19 -9.93 -8.49
CA LYS A 43 -3.12 -9.36 -9.85
C LYS A 43 -3.67 -7.94 -9.90
N SER A 44 -4.83 -7.70 -9.29
CA SER A 44 -5.45 -6.37 -9.24
C SER A 44 -4.58 -5.38 -8.46
N ILE A 45 -4.06 -5.79 -7.30
CA ILE A 45 -3.17 -4.97 -6.47
C ILE A 45 -1.91 -4.59 -7.25
N ARG A 46 -1.26 -5.53 -7.95
CA ARG A 46 -0.07 -5.24 -8.76
C ARG A 46 -0.36 -4.26 -9.89
N SER A 47 -1.50 -4.41 -10.56
CA SER A 47 -1.90 -3.51 -11.64
C SER A 47 -2.13 -2.08 -11.15
N LEU A 48 -2.83 -1.92 -10.03
CA LEU A 48 -3.06 -0.61 -9.41
C LEU A 48 -1.78 0.02 -8.88
N LYS A 49 -0.87 -0.77 -8.28
CA LYS A 49 0.47 -0.29 -7.90
C LYS A 49 1.26 0.22 -9.09
N GLY A 50 1.24 -0.49 -10.21
CA GLY A 50 1.89 -0.04 -11.45
C GLY A 50 1.28 1.26 -11.98
N THR A 51 -0.04 1.41 -11.87
CA THR A 51 -0.75 2.63 -12.25
C THR A 51 -0.39 3.80 -11.34
N LEU A 52 -0.33 3.56 -10.02
CA LEU A 52 0.06 4.55 -9.02
C LEU A 52 1.47 5.08 -9.28
N LEU A 53 2.44 4.18 -9.49
CA LEU A 53 3.83 4.53 -9.77
C LEU A 53 3.99 5.37 -11.05
N ARG A 54 3.15 5.15 -12.06
CA ARG A 54 3.14 5.96 -13.29
C ARG A 54 2.61 7.38 -13.06
N ILE A 55 1.67 7.54 -12.13
CA ILE A 55 1.05 8.84 -11.79
C ILE A 55 1.91 9.62 -10.80
N ASP A 56 2.55 8.91 -9.87
CA ASP A 56 3.42 9.45 -8.83
C ASP A 56 4.68 8.59 -8.67
N PRO A 57 5.74 8.86 -9.45
CA PRO A 57 6.97 8.08 -9.40
C PRO A 57 7.77 8.25 -8.10
N VAL A 58 7.35 9.15 -7.20
CA VAL A 58 7.98 9.39 -5.89
C VAL A 58 7.45 8.42 -4.82
N GLU A 59 6.28 7.81 -5.03
CA GLU A 59 5.84 6.69 -4.19
C GLU A 59 6.69 5.45 -4.49
N GLU A 60 7.82 5.31 -3.79
CA GLU A 60 8.46 4.02 -3.67
C GLU A 60 7.41 3.02 -3.16
N PRO A 61 7.18 1.89 -3.85
CA PRO A 61 6.25 0.89 -3.34
C PRO A 61 6.76 0.46 -1.98
N GLU A 62 5.95 0.65 -0.93
CA GLU A 62 6.25 0.06 0.37
C GLU A 62 6.53 -1.41 0.15
N LEU A 63 7.78 -1.81 0.40
CA LEU A 63 8.21 -3.19 0.32
C LEU A 63 7.38 -3.94 1.37
N CYS A 64 6.36 -4.68 0.93
CA CYS A 64 5.51 -5.55 1.76
C CYS A 64 6.30 -6.58 2.60
N ASN A 65 7.63 -6.62 2.49
CA ASN A 65 8.51 -7.60 3.13
C ASN A 65 9.47 -7.01 4.16
N ARG A 66 9.33 -5.76 4.59
CA ARG A 66 10.04 -5.36 5.81
C ARG A 66 9.30 -5.95 7.00
N LEU A 67 9.71 -7.15 7.40
CA LEU A 67 9.57 -7.64 8.77
C LEU A 67 9.78 -6.44 9.71
N PRO A 68 8.92 -6.20 10.70
CA PRO A 68 9.12 -5.12 11.63
C PRO A 68 10.51 -5.32 12.25
N LYS A 69 11.47 -4.48 11.86
CA LYS A 69 12.67 -4.33 12.65
C LYS A 69 12.15 -3.83 13.98
N ASN A 70 12.18 -4.69 14.99
CA ASN A 70 12.07 -4.31 16.38
C ASN A 70 13.22 -3.34 16.70
N GLU A 71 13.14 -2.12 16.20
CA GLU A 71 13.82 -0.99 16.81
C GLU A 71 12.95 -0.61 18.02
N GLN A 72 12.94 -1.50 19.01
CA GLN A 72 12.66 -1.11 20.39
C GLN A 72 13.64 0.03 20.68
N ARG A 73 13.15 1.26 20.61
CA ARG A 73 13.91 2.42 21.11
C ARG A 73 14.28 2.10 22.55
N SER A 74 15.59 1.95 22.79
CA SER A 74 16.13 1.79 24.13
C SER A 74 15.57 2.90 25.02
N ARG A 75 14.80 2.52 26.04
CA ARG A 75 14.12 3.43 26.99
C ARG A 75 15.06 3.94 28.09
N LEU A 76 16.35 4.10 27.78
CA LEU A 76 17.34 4.65 28.70
C LEU A 76 18.12 5.75 27.99
N GLY A 77 17.43 6.86 27.76
CA GLY A 77 18.03 8.13 27.42
C GLY A 77 17.49 9.18 28.39
N ASN A 78 18.27 9.44 29.44
CA ASN A 78 18.18 10.55 30.39
C ASN A 78 17.17 10.37 31.54
N VAL A 79 17.61 9.64 32.57
CA VAL A 79 17.23 9.94 33.96
C VAL A 79 18.49 10.37 34.69
N ILE A 80 18.56 11.69 34.89
CA ILE A 80 19.42 12.52 35.77
C ILE A 80 20.91 12.59 35.45
#